data_AF-A0A839QEU5-F1
#
_entry.id   AF-A0A839QEU5-F1
#
_cell.length_a   1.000
_cell.length_b   1.000
_cell.length_c   1.000
_cell.angle_alpha   90.00
_cell.angle_beta   90.00
_cell.angle_gamma   90.00
#
_symmetry.space_group_name_H-M   'P 1'
#
loop_
_entity.id
_entity.type
_entity.pdbx_description
1 polymer ?
#
loop_
_entity_poly.entity_id
_entity_poly.type
_entity_poly.pdbx_seq_one_letter_code
_entity_poly.pdbx_strand_id
1 'polypeptide(L)'
;MTTHAGMETAPLPDIDELRQEIDRLDATILEAVQRRTEVSQMIGKARMASGGTRLVHSREMKVIERYSVLGEEGKNLAMLLLRLGRGRLGH
;
A
#
# COMPACT_ATOMS: atom_id res chain seq x y z
N MET A 1 -28.71 -45.95 -24.18
CA MET A 1 -28.94 -44.90 -23.17
C MET A 1 -27.59 -44.53 -22.57
N THR A 2 -26.96 -43.48 -23.07
CA THR A 2 -25.71 -42.94 -22.53
C THR A 2 -26.03 -41.64 -21.82
N THR A 3 -26.00 -41.69 -20.50
CA THR A 3 -26.20 -40.57 -19.59
C THR A 3 -25.10 -39.54 -19.81
N HIS A 4 -25.45 -38.33 -20.25
CA HIS A 4 -24.56 -37.18 -20.19
C HIS A 4 -24.48 -36.73 -18.73
N ALA A 5 -23.33 -36.99 -18.10
CA ALA A 5 -22.98 -36.39 -16.83
C ALA A 5 -22.93 -34.87 -17.03
N GLY A 6 -23.89 -34.15 -16.46
CA GLY A 6 -23.90 -32.70 -16.44
C GLY A 6 -22.63 -32.20 -15.76
N MET A 7 -21.85 -31.39 -16.46
CA MET A 7 -20.80 -30.59 -15.82
C MET A 7 -21.50 -29.61 -14.87
N GLU A 8 -21.44 -29.86 -13.57
CA GLU A 8 -21.74 -28.87 -12.56
C GLU A 8 -20.73 -27.74 -12.68
N THR A 9 -21.13 -26.66 -13.35
CA THR A 9 -20.39 -25.41 -13.35
C THR A 9 -20.51 -24.82 -11.95
N ALA A 10 -19.39 -24.74 -11.22
CA ALA A 10 -19.36 -24.01 -9.97
C ALA A 10 -19.92 -22.58 -10.19
N PRO A 11 -20.78 -22.07 -9.29
CA PRO A 11 -21.30 -20.71 -9.43
C PRO A 11 -20.13 -19.72 -9.51
N LEU A 12 -20.17 -18.83 -10.51
CA LEU A 12 -19.23 -17.72 -10.55
C LEU A 12 -19.49 -16.84 -9.30
N PRO A 13 -18.42 -16.31 -8.67
CA PRO A 13 -18.57 -15.43 -7.51
C PRO A 13 -19.41 -14.20 -7.87
N ASP A 14 -20.26 -13.78 -6.93
CA ASP A 14 -21.11 -12.61 -7.09
C ASP A 14 -20.24 -11.34 -7.13
N ILE A 15 -20.44 -10.53 -8.17
CA ILE A 15 -19.71 -9.26 -8.38
C ILE A 15 -19.94 -8.32 -7.19
N ASP A 16 -21.14 -8.32 -6.60
CA ASP A 16 -21.44 -7.42 -5.49
C ASP A 16 -20.76 -7.87 -4.19
N GLU A 17 -20.58 -9.17 -3.98
CA GLU A 17 -19.77 -9.70 -2.87
C GLU A 17 -18.29 -9.32 -3.02
N LEU A 18 -17.75 -9.44 -4.24
CA LEU A 18 -16.36 -9.04 -4.55
C LEU A 18 -16.13 -7.53 -4.35
N ARG A 19 -17.11 -6.69 -4.72
CA ARG A 19 -17.02 -5.24 -4.48
C ARG A 19 -17.02 -4.89 -3.00
N GLN A 20 -17.88 -5.54 -2.21
CA GLN A 20 -17.86 -5.36 -0.75
C GLN A 20 -16.54 -5.82 -0.13
N GLU A 21 -15.89 -6.83 -0.70
CA GLU A 21 -14.55 -7.22 -0.27
C GLU A 21 -13.51 -6.13 -0.57
N ILE A 22 -13.54 -5.55 -1.78
CA ILE A 22 -12.69 -4.40 -2.13
C ILE A 22 -12.92 -3.25 -1.16
N ASP A 23 -14.17 -2.88 -0.87
CA ASP A 23 -14.47 -1.76 0.04
C ASP A 23 -13.88 -1.97 1.44
N ARG A 24 -13.90 -3.21 1.96
CA ARG A 24 -13.29 -3.58 3.24
C ARG A 24 -11.76 -3.51 3.19
N LEU A 25 -11.17 -3.97 2.09
CA LEU A 25 -9.72 -3.90 1.88
C LEU A 25 -9.26 -2.44 1.76
N ASP A 26 -10.00 -1.61 1.04
CA ASP A 26 -9.70 -0.19 0.87
C ASP A 26 -9.80 0.58 2.19
N ALA A 27 -10.80 0.30 3.02
CA ALA A 27 -10.87 0.85 4.38
C ALA A 27 -9.61 0.50 5.20
N THR A 28 -9.17 -0.76 5.13
CA THR A 28 -7.96 -1.23 5.83
C THR A 28 -6.70 -0.53 5.28
N ILE A 29 -6.60 -0.39 3.96
CA ILE A 29 -5.47 0.31 3.31
C ILE A 29 -5.44 1.77 3.75
N LEU A 30 -6.58 2.47 3.75
CA LEU A 30 -6.67 3.88 4.14
C LEU A 30 -6.23 4.09 5.59
N GLU A 31 -6.71 3.28 6.52
CA GLU A 31 -6.30 3.33 7.94
C GLU A 31 -4.79 3.11 8.08
N ALA A 32 -4.24 2.10 7.39
CA ALA A 32 -2.81 1.81 7.43
C ALA A 32 -1.97 2.95 6.84
N VAL A 33 -2.41 3.56 5.73
CA VAL A 33 -1.73 4.68 5.08
C VAL A 33 -1.73 5.92 5.98
N GLN A 34 -2.87 6.25 6.60
CA GLN A 34 -3.00 7.37 7.52
C GLN A 34 -2.05 7.19 8.71
N ARG A 35 -2.08 6.01 9.34
CA ARG A 35 -1.20 5.72 10.47
C ARG A 35 0.28 5.73 10.09
N ARG A 36 0.64 5.14 8.95
CA ARG A 36 2.01 5.15 8.43
C ARG A 36 2.52 6.58 8.19
N THR A 37 1.63 7.46 7.73
CA THR A 37 1.94 8.87 7.48
C THR A 37 2.28 9.59 8.78
N GLU A 38 1.46 9.45 9.81
CA GLU A 38 1.71 10.03 11.13
C GLU A 38 3.04 9.55 11.72
N VAL A 39 3.29 8.24 11.70
CA VAL A 39 4.53 7.66 12.21
C VAL A 39 5.75 8.20 11.44
N SER A 40 5.67 8.32 10.11
CA SER A 40 6.75 8.91 9.32
C SER A 40 7.02 10.37 9.69
N GLN A 41 5.97 11.16 9.95
CA GLN A 41 6.12 12.55 10.37
C GLN A 41 6.74 12.65 11.77
N MET A 42 6.33 11.80 12.71
CA MET A 42 6.93 11.70 14.04
C MET A 42 8.43 11.37 13.97
N ILE A 43 8.82 10.42 13.12
CA ILE A 43 10.23 10.09 12.87
C ILE A 43 10.98 11.31 12.34
N GLY A 44 10.41 12.02 11.36
CA GLY A 44 11.00 13.24 10.81
C GLY A 44 11.22 14.31 11.88
N LYS A 45 10.22 14.57 12.73
CA LYS A 45 10.29 15.52 13.85
C LYS A 45 11.38 15.12 14.85
N ALA A 46 11.42 13.85 15.25
CA ALA A 46 12.42 13.34 16.19
C ALA A 46 13.85 13.48 15.64
N ARG A 47 14.08 13.16 14.37
CA ARG A 47 15.40 13.31 13.74
C ARG A 47 15.85 14.77 13.69
N MET A 48 14.96 15.68 13.33
CA MET A 48 15.26 17.11 13.33
C MET A 48 15.58 17.62 14.73
N ALA A 49 14.84 17.18 15.75
CA ALA A 49 15.09 17.55 17.14
C ALA A 49 16.47 17.08 17.65
N SER A 50 17.00 15.96 17.12
CA SER A 50 18.34 15.46 17.41
C SER A 50 19.44 16.04 16.51
N GLY A 51 19.17 17.10 15.73
CA GLY A 51 20.15 17.72 14.83
C GLY A 51 20.41 16.93 13.53
N GLY A 52 19.64 15.88 13.28
CA GLY A 52 19.70 15.09 12.06
C GLY A 52 18.94 15.72 10.89
N THR A 53 19.17 15.21 9.69
CA THR A 53 18.39 15.62 8.51
C THR A 53 16.92 15.20 8.64
N ARG A 54 16.04 15.78 7.81
CA ARG A 54 14.66 15.27 7.68
C ARG A 54 14.60 13.96 6.89
N LEU A 55 15.45 13.83 5.86
CA LEU A 55 15.41 12.74 4.87
C LEU A 55 16.65 11.84 4.99
N VAL A 56 16.48 10.52 4.80
CA VAL A 56 17.60 9.56 4.69
C VAL A 56 17.41 8.75 3.42
N HIS A 57 18.22 9.04 2.41
CA HIS A 57 18.13 8.39 1.11
C HIS A 57 18.19 6.85 1.21
N SER A 58 19.13 6.29 1.97
CA SER A 58 19.25 4.84 2.16
C SER A 58 18.02 4.21 2.83
N ARG A 59 17.32 4.95 3.71
CA ARG A 59 16.07 4.47 4.31
C ARG A 59 14.92 4.46 3.31
N GLU A 60 14.88 5.46 2.43
CA GLU A 60 13.85 5.58 1.39
C GLU A 60 14.01 4.50 0.34
N MET A 61 15.25 4.20 -0.07
CA MET A 61 15.52 3.07 -0.96
C MET A 61 15.03 1.74 -0.38
N LYS A 62 15.20 1.52 0.93
CA LYS A 62 14.63 0.33 1.61
C LYS A 62 13.10 0.30 1.61
N VAL A 63 12.43 1.45 1.52
CA VAL A 63 10.97 1.48 1.37
C VAL A 63 10.59 1.13 -0.05
N ILE A 64 11.25 1.72 -1.05
CA ILE A 64 11.01 1.42 -2.47
C ILE A 64 11.22 -0.07 -2.75
N GLU A 65 12.31 -0.64 -2.26
CA GLU A 65 12.61 -2.06 -2.41
C GLU A 65 11.53 -2.94 -1.75
N ARG A 66 10.99 -2.55 -0.60
CA ARG A 66 9.93 -3.35 0.06
C ARG A 66 8.69 -3.49 -0.82
N TYR A 67 8.34 -2.48 -1.61
CA TYR A 67 7.16 -2.53 -2.46
C TYR A 67 7.46 -3.05 -3.87
N SER A 68 8.73 -3.35 -4.22
CA SER A 68 9.12 -3.84 -5.55
C SER A 68 8.47 -5.16 -5.95
N VAL A 69 7.99 -5.94 -4.96
CA VAL A 69 7.15 -7.14 -5.13
C VAL A 69 5.89 -6.87 -5.97
N LEU A 70 5.37 -5.64 -5.98
CA LEU A 70 4.23 -5.24 -6.81
C LEU A 70 4.66 -4.69 -8.19
N GLY A 71 5.91 -4.89 -8.61
CA GLY A 71 6.44 -4.42 -9.87
C GLY A 71 6.63 -2.89 -9.92
N GLU A 72 6.39 -2.30 -11.09
CA GLU A 72 6.53 -0.85 -11.31
C GLU A 72 5.58 -0.05 -10.42
N GLU A 73 4.32 -0.48 -10.31
CA GLU A 73 3.32 0.21 -9.48
C GLU A 73 3.65 0.15 -7.99
N GLY A 74 4.35 -0.89 -7.55
CA GLY A 74 4.90 -0.95 -6.21
C GLY A 74 5.86 0.19 -5.89
N LYS A 75 6.75 0.51 -6.84
CA LYS A 75 7.67 1.65 -6.69
C LYS A 75 6.91 2.97 -6.67
N ASN A 76 5.88 3.13 -7.50
CA ASN A 76 5.01 4.30 -7.51
C ASN A 76 4.29 4.48 -6.16
N LEU A 77 3.71 3.39 -5.64
CA LEU A 77 3.07 3.38 -4.32
C LEU A 77 4.05 3.75 -3.20
N ALA A 78 5.25 3.16 -3.17
CA ALA A 78 6.28 3.53 -2.20
C ALA A 78 6.62 5.03 -2.27
N MET A 79 6.73 5.59 -3.47
CA MET A 79 7.00 7.02 -3.65
C MET A 79 5.85 7.91 -3.16
N LEU A 80 4.59 7.53 -3.38
CA LEU A 80 3.43 8.22 -2.82
C LEU A 80 3.46 8.20 -1.28
N LEU A 81 3.68 7.03 -0.69
CA LEU A 81 3.76 6.85 0.76
C LEU A 81 4.92 7.62 1.40
N LEU A 82 6.05 7.76 0.70
CA LEU A 82 7.16 8.60 1.16
C LEU A 82 6.79 10.09 1.12
N ARG A 83 6.11 10.54 0.06
CA ARG A 83 5.66 11.94 -0.07
C ARG A 83 4.64 12.32 1.00
N LEU A 84 3.69 11.46 1.31
CA LEU A 84 2.72 11.68 2.39
C LEU A 84 3.42 11.90 3.75
N GLY A 85 4.43 11.08 4.05
CA GLY A 85 5.13 11.13 5.34
C GLY A 85 6.12 12.27 5.51
N ARG A 86 6.86 12.66 4.46
CA ARG A 86 7.99 13.61 4.56
C ARG A 86 7.81 14.92 3.79
N GLY A 87 6.73 15.04 3.02
CA GLY A 87 6.53 16.12 2.05
C GLY A 87 7.20 15.83 0.71
N ARG A 88 7.06 16.77 -0.23
CA ARG A 88 7.71 16.72 -1.55
C ARG A 88 9.20 17.08 -1.40
N LEU A 89 10.04 16.51 -2.25
CA LEU A 89 11.44 16.92 -2.35
C LEU A 89 11.51 18.36 -2.86
N GLY A 90 12.30 19.21 -2.21
CA GLY A 90 12.56 20.59 -2.66
C GLY A 90 11.48 21.63 -2.32
N HIS A 91 10.50 21.27 -1.48
CA HIS A 91 9.49 22.19 -0.94
C HIS A 91 9.54 22.23 0.60
#